data_AF-A0A960Y0T9-F1
#
_entry.id   AF-A0A960Y0T9-F1
#
_cell.length_a   1.000
_cell.length_b   1.000
_cell.length_c   1.000
_cell.angle_alpha   90.00
_cell.angle_beta   90.00
_cell.angle_gamma   90.00
#
_symmetry.space_group_name_H-M   'P 1'
#
loop_
_entity.id
_entity.type
_entity.pdbx_description
1 polymer ?
#
loop_
_entity_poly.entity_id
_entity_poly.type
_entity_poly.pdbx_seq_one_letter_code
_entity_poly.pdbx_strand_id
1 'polypeptide(L)'
;MLGVVELIEIPTEQLDDFRAMAAAMGTLALAIIALFFESGRKRNQDQLETALKNLQVSNEKLQQANQEAQIATKAKSEFLANMSHEIRTPLNGIIGIAGLLSSTALDQEQQEYGQIIQSSGDALLEIINSILDFSKIEAGRLELEEEPFDLRQSIEDALDLITPKATSKGLELGYSADRQI
;
A
#
# COMPACT_ATOMS: atom_id res chain seq x y z
N MET A 1 99.59 23.06 -6.08
CA MET A 1 98.94 23.76 -7.20
C MET A 1 97.45 23.77 -6.93
N LEU A 2 96.92 24.90 -6.46
CA LEU A 2 95.48 25.13 -6.31
C LEU A 2 94.98 25.70 -7.64
N GLY A 3 94.13 24.96 -8.35
CA GLY A 3 93.36 25.50 -9.48
C GLY A 3 92.19 26.29 -8.95
N VAL A 4 92.18 27.60 -9.20
CA VAL A 4 91.08 28.50 -8.87
C VAL A 4 89.87 28.10 -9.73
N VAL A 5 88.76 27.73 -9.09
CA VAL A 5 87.47 27.51 -9.76
C VAL A 5 86.93 28.89 -10.14
N GLU A 6 86.84 29.18 -11.44
CA GLU A 6 86.12 30.35 -11.95
C GLU A 6 84.62 30.17 -11.67
N LEU A 7 84.06 31.07 -10.85
CA LEU A 7 82.61 31.19 -10.71
C LEU A 7 82.04 31.73 -12.02
N ILE A 8 81.20 30.93 -12.66
CA ILE A 8 80.38 31.38 -13.78
C ILE A 8 79.37 32.41 -13.23
N GLU A 9 79.62 33.71 -13.45
CA GLU A 9 78.64 34.76 -13.19
C GLU A 9 77.58 34.72 -14.29
N ILE A 10 76.37 34.23 -13.95
CA ILE A 10 75.22 34.29 -14.86
C ILE A 10 74.74 35.75 -14.91
N PRO A 11 74.62 36.38 -16.10
CA PRO A 11 74.15 37.75 -16.23
C PRO A 11 72.72 37.89 -15.69
N THR A 12 72.48 38.93 -14.88
CA THR A 12 71.23 39.17 -14.13
C THR A 12 69.98 39.19 -15.01
N GLU A 13 70.11 39.63 -16.26
CA GLU A 13 69.02 39.70 -17.25
C GLU A 13 68.46 38.30 -17.60
N GLN A 14 69.30 37.27 -17.69
CA GLN A 14 68.84 35.88 -17.89
C GLN A 14 68.08 35.32 -16.69
N LEU A 15 68.42 35.78 -15.47
CA LEU A 15 67.75 35.34 -14.26
C LEU A 15 66.35 35.96 -14.14
N ASP A 16 66.18 37.21 -14.57
CA ASP A 16 64.89 37.91 -14.56
C ASP A 16 63.92 37.33 -15.61
N ASP A 17 64.41 36.98 -16.81
CA ASP A 17 63.60 36.31 -17.84
C ASP A 17 63.09 34.94 -17.37
N PHE A 18 63.94 34.15 -16.70
CA PHE A 18 63.54 32.85 -16.15
C PHE A 18 62.47 32.99 -15.06
N ARG A 19 62.61 34.01 -14.20
CA ARG A 19 61.60 34.33 -13.16
C ARG A 19 60.28 34.77 -13.76
N ALA A 20 60.31 35.61 -14.80
CA ALA A 20 59.12 36.03 -15.53
C ALA A 20 58.40 34.84 -16.18
N MET A 21 59.16 33.93 -16.81
CA MET A 21 58.61 32.72 -17.42
C MET A 21 58.00 31.77 -16.37
N ALA A 22 58.67 31.57 -15.24
CA ALA A 22 58.14 30.75 -14.15
C ALA A 22 56.83 31.32 -13.55
N ALA A 23 56.76 32.65 -13.37
CA ALA A 23 55.55 33.32 -12.92
C ALA A 23 54.40 33.17 -13.94
N ALA A 24 54.67 33.35 -15.24
CA ALA A 24 53.69 33.19 -16.30
C ALA A 24 53.16 31.74 -16.41
N MET A 25 54.04 30.74 -16.25
CA MET A 25 53.61 29.34 -16.20
C MET A 25 52.76 29.05 -14.97
N GLY A 26 53.11 29.61 -13.81
CA GLY A 26 52.34 29.46 -12.57
C GLY A 26 50.94 30.08 -12.67
N THR A 27 50.80 31.27 -13.24
CA THR A 27 49.49 31.91 -13.46
C THR A 27 48.65 31.14 -14.48
N LEU A 28 49.27 30.63 -15.55
CA LEU A 28 48.59 29.77 -16.52
C LEU A 28 48.08 28.47 -15.89
N ALA A 29 48.90 27.80 -15.07
CA ALA A 29 48.50 26.59 -14.36
C ALA A 29 47.32 26.82 -13.42
N LEU A 30 47.34 27.93 -12.66
CA LEU A 30 46.23 28.33 -11.79
C LEU A 30 44.95 28.62 -12.58
N ALA A 31 45.06 29.33 -13.71
CA ALA A 31 43.93 29.62 -14.58
C ALA A 31 43.30 28.33 -15.13
N ILE A 32 44.11 27.36 -15.55
CA ILE A 32 43.63 26.07 -16.04
C ILE A 32 42.91 25.29 -14.92
N ILE A 33 43.47 25.23 -13.71
CA ILE A 33 42.83 24.56 -12.56
C ILE A 33 41.48 25.20 -12.23
N ALA A 34 41.41 26.54 -12.21
CA ALA A 34 40.18 27.27 -11.96
C ALA A 34 39.10 26.95 -13.01
N LEU A 35 39.47 26.92 -14.30
CA LEU A 35 38.55 26.57 -15.39
C LEU A 35 38.02 25.14 -15.26
N PHE A 36 38.87 24.17 -14.90
CA PHE A 36 38.45 22.79 -14.67
C PHE A 36 37.50 22.68 -13.46
N PHE A 37 37.80 23.38 -12.36
CA PHE A 37 36.95 23.40 -11.17
C PHE A 37 35.59 24.04 -11.45
N GLU A 38 35.56 25.18 -12.13
CA GLU A 38 34.33 25.88 -12.52
C GLU A 38 33.49 25.05 -13.50
N SER A 39 34.15 24.39 -14.46
CA SER A 39 33.49 23.45 -15.39
C SER A 39 32.90 22.25 -14.65
N GLY A 40 33.62 21.69 -13.68
CA GLY A 40 33.14 20.59 -12.84
C GLY A 40 31.94 21.00 -11.98
N ARG A 41 32.01 22.18 -11.35
CA ARG A 41 30.90 22.74 -10.56
C ARG A 41 29.66 22.95 -11.40
N LYS A 42 29.81 23.51 -12.61
CA LYS A 42 28.69 23.75 -13.54
C LYS A 42 28.02 22.45 -13.97
N ARG A 43 28.81 21.43 -14.35
CA ARG A 43 28.28 20.10 -14.68
C ARG A 43 27.48 19.47 -13.54
N ASN A 44 28.01 19.54 -12.31
CA ASN A 44 27.31 18.99 -11.14
C ASN A 44 26.01 19.74 -10.85
N GLN A 45 26.00 21.07 -11.05
CA GLN A 45 24.82 21.90 -10.87
C GLN A 45 23.74 21.57 -11.92
N ASP A 46 24.12 21.47 -13.19
CA ASP A 46 23.22 21.10 -14.29
C ASP A 46 22.63 19.69 -14.09
N GLN A 47 23.45 18.74 -13.61
CA GLN A 47 23.00 17.39 -13.26
C GLN A 47 22.01 17.39 -12.10
N LEU A 48 22.29 18.16 -11.04
CA LEU A 48 21.41 18.28 -9.89
C LEU A 48 20.08 18.91 -10.28
N GLU A 49 20.09 19.97 -11.09
CA GLU A 49 18.87 20.61 -11.57
C GLU A 49 18.02 19.65 -12.44
N THR A 50 18.68 18.91 -13.33
CA THR A 50 18.01 17.89 -14.15
C THR A 50 17.42 16.77 -13.28
N ALA A 51 18.16 16.30 -12.27
CA ALA A 51 17.69 15.28 -11.35
C ALA A 51 16.49 15.76 -10.52
N LEU A 52 16.54 17.00 -10.01
CA LEU A 52 15.43 17.62 -9.27
C LEU A 52 14.18 17.75 -10.14
N LYS A 53 14.34 18.20 -11.39
CA LYS A 53 13.23 18.29 -12.34
C LYS A 53 12.61 16.93 -12.64
N ASN A 54 13.43 15.92 -12.88
CA ASN A 54 12.97 14.55 -13.12
C ASN A 54 12.25 13.97 -11.89
N LEU A 55 12.80 14.21 -10.69
CA LEU A 55 12.19 13.79 -9.44
C LEU A 55 10.82 14.44 -9.24
N GLN A 56 10.71 15.76 -9.48
CA GLN A 56 9.45 16.48 -9.38
C GLN A 56 8.40 15.93 -10.34
N VAL A 57 8.75 15.76 -11.62
CA VAL A 57 7.85 15.16 -12.63
C VAL A 57 7.42 13.74 -12.24
N SER A 58 8.36 12.93 -11.71
CA SER A 58 8.03 11.58 -11.25
C SER A 58 7.09 11.62 -10.04
N ASN A 59 7.27 12.57 -9.12
CA ASN A 59 6.44 12.71 -7.94
C ASN A 59 5.02 13.13 -8.33
N GLU A 60 4.88 14.11 -9.22
CA GLU A 60 3.58 14.55 -9.77
C GLU A 60 2.84 13.40 -10.46
N LYS A 61 3.54 12.59 -11.26
CA LYS A 61 2.96 11.40 -11.90
C LYS A 61 2.51 10.35 -10.89
N LEU A 62 3.31 10.08 -9.87
CA LEU A 62 2.95 9.14 -8.81
C LEU A 62 1.74 9.64 -8.02
N GLN A 63 1.70 10.93 -7.70
CA GLN A 63 0.58 11.54 -7.01
C GLN A 63 -0.71 11.44 -7.84
N GLN A 64 -0.65 11.74 -9.14
CA GLN A 64 -1.79 11.60 -10.03
C GLN A 64 -2.27 10.14 -10.11
N ALA A 65 -1.35 9.20 -10.32
CA ALA A 65 -1.69 7.76 -10.38
C ALA A 65 -2.30 7.27 -9.05
N ASN A 66 -1.82 7.77 -7.91
CA ASN A 66 -2.38 7.44 -6.60
C ASN A 66 -3.81 8.00 -6.45
N GLN A 67 -4.05 9.25 -6.85
CA GLN A 67 -5.38 9.85 -6.84
C GLN A 67 -6.36 9.09 -7.73
N GLU A 68 -5.96 8.71 -8.94
CA GLU A 68 -6.77 7.90 -9.86
C GLU A 68 -7.09 6.53 -9.24
N ALA A 69 -6.11 5.87 -8.63
CA ALA A 69 -6.31 4.61 -7.93
C ALA A 69 -7.29 4.74 -6.75
N GLN A 70 -7.18 5.80 -5.94
CA GLN A 70 -8.10 6.05 -4.82
C GLN A 70 -9.54 6.28 -5.29
N ILE A 71 -9.72 7.07 -6.36
CA ILE A 71 -11.04 7.31 -6.96
C ILE A 71 -11.64 6.00 -7.45
N ALA A 72 -10.86 5.18 -8.16
CA ALA A 72 -11.30 3.88 -8.66
C ALA A 72 -11.71 2.93 -7.50
N THR A 73 -10.91 2.85 -6.44
CA THR A 73 -11.22 2.05 -5.25
C THR A 73 -12.50 2.52 -4.56
N LYS A 74 -12.68 3.83 -4.40
CA LYS A 74 -13.89 4.40 -3.80
C LYS A 74 -15.13 4.08 -4.64
N ALA A 75 -15.07 4.28 -5.95
CA ALA A 75 -16.16 4.00 -6.88
C ALA A 75 -16.52 2.50 -6.90
N LYS A 76 -15.51 1.61 -6.92
CA LYS A 76 -15.70 0.16 -6.80
C LYS A 76 -16.47 -0.20 -5.53
N SER A 77 -16.07 0.37 -4.39
CA SER A 77 -16.70 0.04 -3.11
C SER A 77 -18.12 0.61 -2.98
N GLU A 78 -18.39 1.82 -3.50
CA GLU A 78 -19.76 2.36 -3.57
C GLU A 78 -20.66 1.51 -4.47
N PHE A 79 -20.15 1.09 -5.63
CA PHE A 79 -20.87 0.20 -6.53
C PHE A 79 -21.22 -1.14 -5.85
N LEU A 80 -20.25 -1.78 -5.19
CA LEU A 80 -20.47 -3.05 -4.50
C LEU A 80 -21.45 -2.91 -3.32
N ALA A 81 -21.40 -1.80 -2.57
CA ALA A 81 -22.35 -1.52 -1.50
C ALA A 81 -23.79 -1.40 -2.04
N ASN A 82 -23.98 -0.63 -3.11
CA ASN A 82 -25.30 -0.48 -3.73
C ASN A 82 -25.82 -1.81 -4.28
N MET A 83 -24.99 -2.55 -5.01
CA MET A 83 -25.38 -3.86 -5.54
C MET A 83 -25.70 -4.86 -4.42
N SER A 84 -24.97 -4.83 -3.30
CA SER A 84 -25.26 -5.69 -2.15
C SER A 84 -26.66 -5.42 -1.58
N HIS A 85 -27.06 -4.15 -1.42
CA HIS A 85 -28.41 -3.80 -0.98
C HIS A 85 -29.51 -4.23 -1.98
N GLU A 86 -29.27 -4.01 -3.27
CA GLU A 86 -30.20 -4.39 -4.34
C GLU A 86 -30.36 -5.90 -4.50
N ILE A 87 -29.33 -6.70 -4.16
CA ILE A 87 -29.40 -8.17 -4.19
C ILE A 87 -30.00 -8.71 -2.88
N ARG A 88 -29.66 -8.13 -1.73
CA ARG A 88 -30.16 -8.58 -0.42
C ARG A 88 -31.69 -8.49 -0.33
N THR A 89 -32.28 -7.44 -0.88
CA THR A 89 -33.74 -7.23 -0.84
C THR A 89 -34.55 -8.37 -1.48
N PRO A 90 -34.34 -8.74 -2.76
CA PRO A 90 -35.03 -9.88 -3.37
C PRO A 90 -34.63 -11.22 -2.74
N LEU A 91 -33.37 -11.38 -2.31
CA LEU A 91 -32.89 -12.62 -1.70
C LEU A 91 -33.55 -12.91 -0.35
N ASN A 92 -33.65 -11.91 0.52
CA ASN A 92 -34.39 -12.00 1.79
C ASN A 92 -35.88 -12.29 1.53
N GLY A 93 -36.45 -11.77 0.44
CA GLY A 93 -37.81 -12.11 0.01
C GLY A 93 -37.96 -13.59 -0.34
N ILE A 94 -37.02 -14.15 -1.11
CA ILE A 94 -37.00 -15.58 -1.47
C ILE A 94 -36.85 -16.45 -0.22
N ILE A 95 -35.91 -16.13 0.68
CA ILE A 95 -35.69 -16.87 1.93
C ILE A 95 -36.92 -16.78 2.83
N GLY A 96 -37.52 -15.60 2.96
CA GLY A 96 -38.74 -15.38 3.73
C GLY A 96 -39.92 -16.20 3.20
N ILE A 97 -40.13 -16.22 1.87
CA ILE A 97 -41.17 -17.05 1.26
C ILE A 97 -40.86 -18.54 1.42
N ALA A 98 -39.61 -18.96 1.31
CA ALA A 98 -39.21 -20.35 1.58
C ALA A 98 -39.50 -20.76 3.04
N GLY A 99 -39.28 -19.86 4.01
CA GLY A 99 -39.63 -20.09 5.42
C GLY A 99 -41.14 -20.13 5.69
N LEU A 100 -41.93 -19.33 4.99
CA LEU A 100 -43.39 -19.44 5.04
C LEU A 100 -43.86 -20.74 4.41
N LEU A 101 -43.27 -21.14 3.28
CA LEU A 101 -43.58 -22.39 2.58
C LEU A 101 -43.30 -23.61 3.47
N SER A 102 -42.19 -23.62 4.22
CA SER A 102 -41.89 -24.70 5.16
C SER A 102 -42.90 -24.84 6.31
N SER A 103 -43.72 -23.82 6.55
CA SER A 103 -44.81 -23.86 7.55
C SER A 103 -46.14 -24.42 6.98
N THR A 104 -46.15 -24.85 5.72
CA THR A 104 -47.33 -25.41 5.03
C THR A 104 -47.27 -26.93 4.91
N ALA A 105 -48.37 -27.56 4.48
CA ALA A 105 -48.37 -28.99 4.20
C ALA A 105 -47.63 -29.27 2.89
N LEU A 106 -46.38 -29.73 3.02
CA LEU A 106 -45.50 -30.12 1.91
C LEU A 106 -45.28 -31.62 1.92
N ASP A 107 -45.16 -32.22 0.73
CA ASP A 107 -44.61 -33.57 0.61
C ASP A 107 -43.08 -33.60 0.83
N GLN A 108 -42.52 -34.81 0.92
CA GLN A 108 -41.09 -35.00 1.21
C GLN A 108 -40.18 -34.30 0.20
N GLU A 109 -40.54 -34.36 -1.09
CA GLU A 109 -39.74 -33.81 -2.18
C GLU A 109 -39.77 -32.27 -2.15
N GLN A 110 -40.94 -31.69 -1.88
CA GLN A 110 -41.13 -30.26 -1.71
C GLN A 110 -40.39 -29.70 -0.48
N GLN A 111 -40.32 -30.46 0.62
CA GLN A 111 -39.52 -30.08 1.78
C GLN A 111 -38.02 -30.02 1.45
N GLU A 112 -37.50 -31.00 0.73
CA GLU A 112 -36.11 -31.01 0.26
C GLU A 112 -35.81 -29.81 -0.64
N TYR A 113 -36.71 -29.50 -1.59
CA TYR A 113 -36.57 -28.30 -2.44
C TYR A 113 -36.57 -27.00 -1.62
N GLY A 114 -37.46 -26.88 -0.63
CA GLY A 114 -37.50 -25.73 0.28
C GLY A 114 -36.20 -25.55 1.05
N GLN A 115 -35.64 -26.63 1.60
CA GLN A 115 -34.34 -26.61 2.29
C GLN A 115 -33.18 -26.22 1.37
N ILE A 116 -33.17 -26.73 0.13
CA ILE A 116 -32.14 -26.36 -0.85
C ILE A 116 -32.21 -24.86 -1.18
N ILE A 117 -33.41 -24.31 -1.37
CA ILE A 117 -33.60 -22.87 -1.64
C ILE A 117 -33.10 -22.03 -0.46
N GLN A 118 -33.47 -22.41 0.76
CA GLN A 118 -33.08 -21.69 1.98
C GLN A 118 -31.56 -21.70 2.17
N SER A 119 -30.95 -22.89 2.18
CA SER A 119 -29.50 -23.05 2.35
C SER A 119 -28.69 -22.37 1.24
N SER A 120 -29.18 -22.37 0.00
CA SER A 120 -28.55 -21.65 -1.12
C SER A 120 -28.66 -20.13 -0.96
N GLY A 121 -29.80 -19.65 -0.44
CA GLY A 121 -30.01 -18.24 -0.16
C GLY A 121 -29.09 -17.72 0.95
N ASP A 122 -28.96 -18.48 2.04
CA ASP A 122 -28.07 -18.18 3.16
C ASP A 122 -26.60 -18.16 2.71
N ALA A 123 -26.17 -19.17 1.94
CA ALA A 123 -24.82 -19.22 1.38
C ALA A 123 -24.53 -18.04 0.44
N LEU A 124 -25.51 -17.61 -0.36
CA LEU A 124 -25.35 -16.46 -1.24
C LEU A 124 -25.25 -15.14 -0.43
N LEU A 125 -26.02 -14.99 0.65
CA LEU A 125 -25.90 -13.85 1.55
C LEU A 125 -24.51 -13.78 2.19
N GLU A 126 -23.97 -14.91 2.64
CA GLU A 126 -22.63 -15.00 3.23
C GLU A 126 -21.55 -14.55 2.23
N ILE A 127 -21.63 -15.01 0.98
CA ILE A 127 -20.71 -14.61 -0.09
C ILE A 127 -20.80 -13.11 -0.35
N ILE A 128 -22.02 -12.56 -0.46
CA ILE A 128 -22.24 -11.14 -0.72
C ILE A 128 -21.68 -10.29 0.43
N ASN A 129 -21.95 -10.68 1.68
CA ASN A 129 -21.44 -9.99 2.86
C ASN A 129 -19.91 -10.01 2.88
N SER A 130 -19.29 -11.16 2.61
CA SER A 130 -17.83 -11.29 2.55
C SER A 130 -17.20 -10.39 1.47
N ILE A 131 -17.82 -10.28 0.29
CA ILE A 131 -17.36 -9.38 -0.78
C ILE A 131 -17.47 -7.91 -0.35
N LEU A 132 -18.55 -7.55 0.33
CA LEU A 132 -18.77 -6.20 0.83
C LEU A 132 -17.72 -5.82 1.88
N ASP A 133 -17.46 -6.70 2.85
CA ASP A 133 -16.49 -6.47 3.92
C ASP A 133 -15.07 -6.33 3.35
N PHE A 134 -14.69 -7.21 2.42
CA PHE A 134 -13.42 -7.08 1.71
C PHE A 134 -13.31 -5.74 0.98
N SER A 135 -14.39 -5.30 0.32
CA SER A 135 -14.39 -4.01 -0.39
C SER A 135 -14.30 -2.81 0.55
N LYS A 136 -14.88 -2.87 1.76
CA LYS A 136 -14.74 -1.82 2.78
C LYS A 136 -13.31 -1.75 3.30
N ILE A 137 -12.67 -2.90 3.52
CA ILE A 137 -11.26 -3.00 3.95
C ILE A 137 -10.33 -2.38 2.90
N GLU A 138 -10.47 -2.75 1.61
CA GLU A 138 -9.66 -2.17 0.52
C GLU A 138 -9.81 -0.64 0.43
N ALA A 139 -11.00 -0.12 0.73
CA ALA A 139 -11.28 1.31 0.71
C ALA A 139 -10.88 2.04 2.01
N GLY A 140 -10.36 1.34 3.02
CA GLY A 140 -10.05 1.90 4.34
C GLY A 140 -11.29 2.37 5.12
N ARG A 141 -12.48 1.82 4.80
CA ARG A 141 -13.79 2.18 5.37
C ARG A 141 -14.37 1.11 6.29
N LEU A 142 -13.53 0.23 6.83
CA LEU A 142 -13.98 -0.70 7.86
C LEU A 142 -14.10 0.08 9.17
N GLU A 143 -15.31 0.50 9.50
CA GLU A 143 -15.66 1.11 10.78
C GLU A 143 -16.23 0.01 11.69
N LEU A 144 -15.73 -0.06 12.92
CA LEU A 144 -16.30 -0.93 13.95
C LEU A 144 -17.42 -0.16 14.63
N GLU A 145 -18.62 -0.73 14.68
CA GLU A 145 -19.70 -0.20 15.51
C GLU A 145 -19.43 -0.57 16.97
N GLU A 146 -19.32 0.45 17.84
CA GLU A 146 -19.29 0.26 19.29
C GLU A 146 -20.73 0.23 19.82
N GLU A 147 -21.24 -0.97 20.05
CA GLU A 147 -22.55 -1.23 20.66
C GLU A 147 -22.35 -2.09 21.91
N PRO A 148 -23.11 -1.85 23.00
CA PRO A 148 -23.15 -2.77 24.13
C PRO A 148 -23.66 -4.14 23.67
N PHE A 149 -22.89 -5.19 23.90
CA PHE A 149 -23.28 -6.55 23.55
C PHE A 149 -23.06 -7.49 24.73
N ASP A 150 -23.86 -8.57 24.76
CA ASP A 150 -23.67 -9.64 25.73
C ASP A 150 -22.58 -10.59 25.21
N LEU A 151 -21.41 -10.54 25.85
CA LEU A 151 -20.27 -11.38 25.47
C LEU A 151 -20.58 -12.86 25.66
N ARG A 152 -21.33 -13.21 26.71
CA ARG A 152 -21.68 -14.60 27.01
C ARG A 152 -22.59 -15.16 25.93
N GLN A 153 -23.62 -14.41 25.56
CA GLN A 153 -24.51 -14.79 24.46
C GLN A 153 -23.73 -14.93 23.15
N SER A 154 -22.81 -14.00 22.86
CA SER A 154 -22.00 -14.05 21.64
C SER A 154 -21.09 -15.29 21.57
N ILE A 155 -20.54 -15.72 22.72
CA ILE A 155 -19.74 -16.95 22.80
C ILE A 155 -20.64 -18.18 22.62
N GLU A 156 -21.84 -18.19 23.21
CA GLU A 156 -22.81 -19.29 23.05
C GLU A 156 -23.26 -19.44 21.60
N ASP A 157 -23.66 -18.34 20.95
CA ASP A 157 -24.08 -18.33 19.55
C ASP A 157 -22.96 -18.85 18.62
N ALA A 158 -21.71 -18.44 18.88
CA ALA A 158 -20.54 -18.91 18.14
C ALA A 158 -20.27 -20.41 18.36
N LEU A 159 -20.48 -20.92 19.58
CA LEU A 159 -20.33 -22.34 19.88
C LEU A 159 -21.44 -23.18 19.26
N ASP A 160 -22.67 -22.70 19.25
CA ASP A 160 -23.81 -23.39 18.64
C ASP A 160 -23.60 -23.60 17.13
N LEU A 161 -23.00 -22.61 16.45
CA LEU A 161 -22.60 -22.71 15.05
C LEU A 161 -21.61 -23.85 14.76
N ILE A 162 -20.69 -24.13 15.69
CA ILE A 162 -19.58 -25.08 15.49
C ILE A 162 -19.90 -26.46 16.11
N THR A 163 -20.82 -26.51 17.07
CA THR A 163 -21.22 -27.72 17.81
C THR A 163 -21.60 -28.89 16.91
N PRO A 164 -22.45 -28.74 15.85
CA PRO A 164 -22.77 -29.86 14.95
C PRO A 164 -21.52 -30.49 14.31
N LYS A 165 -20.53 -29.66 13.98
CA LYS A 165 -19.27 -30.09 13.35
C LYS A 165 -18.30 -30.72 14.35
N ALA A 166 -18.31 -30.29 15.61
CA ALA A 166 -17.54 -30.91 16.69
C ALA A 166 -18.13 -32.27 17.10
N THR A 167 -19.46 -32.35 17.27
CA THR A 167 -20.17 -33.58 17.59
C THR A 167 -20.00 -34.65 16.51
N SER A 168 -20.02 -34.27 15.22
CA SER A 168 -19.75 -35.22 14.12
C SER A 168 -18.32 -35.80 14.14
N LYS A 169 -17.41 -35.16 14.87
CA LYS A 169 -16.04 -35.63 15.12
C LYS A 169 -15.84 -36.26 16.51
N GLY A 170 -16.91 -36.40 17.31
CA GLY A 170 -16.84 -36.92 18.68
C GLY A 170 -16.12 -35.99 19.66
N LEU A 171 -16.11 -34.68 19.39
CA LEU A 171 -15.48 -33.66 20.24
C LEU A 171 -16.55 -32.94 21.07
N GLU A 172 -16.30 -32.78 22.36
CA GLU A 172 -17.08 -31.90 23.23
C GLU A 172 -16.51 -30.48 23.22
N LEU A 173 -17.40 -29.49 23.15
CA LEU A 173 -17.07 -28.07 23.25
C LEU A 173 -17.66 -27.51 24.54
N GLY A 174 -16.92 -26.62 25.19
CA GLY A 174 -17.38 -25.87 26.35
C GLY A 174 -16.56 -24.61 26.52
N TYR A 175 -17.11 -23.62 27.22
CA TYR A 175 -16.42 -22.37 27.54
C TYR A 175 -16.47 -22.09 29.05
N SER A 176 -15.52 -21.27 29.50
CA SER A 176 -15.51 -20.72 30.85
C SER A 176 -15.25 -19.22 30.72
N ALA A 177 -16.13 -18.42 31.31
CA ALA A 177 -16.00 -16.97 31.37
C ALA A 177 -16.15 -16.54 32.83
N ASP A 178 -15.32 -15.58 33.26
CA ASP A 178 -15.35 -15.05 34.62
C ASP A 178 -16.70 -14.37 34.92
N ARG A 179 -17.15 -14.39 36.17
CA ARG A 179 -18.47 -13.86 36.58
C ARG A 179 -18.62 -12.35 36.44
N GLN A 180 -17.51 -11.64 36.23
CA GLN A 180 -17.46 -10.18 36.10
C GLN A 180 -17.58 -9.69 34.66
N ILE A 181 -17.71 -10.61 33.69
CA ILE A 181 -17.93 -10.31 32.27
C ILE A 181 -19.30 -10.82 31.84
#